data_AF-A0A7W8L094-F1
#
_entry.id   AF-A0A7W8L094-F1
#
_cell.length_a   1.000
_cell.length_b   1.000
_cell.length_c   1.000
_cell.angle_alpha   90.00
_cell.angle_beta   90.00
_cell.angle_gamma   90.00
#
_symmetry.space_group_name_H-M   'P 1'
#
loop_
_entity.id
_entity.type
_entity.pdbx_description
1 polymer ?
#
loop_
_entity_poly.entity_id
_entity_poly.type
_entity_poly.pdbx_seq_one_letter_code
_entity_poly.pdbx_strand_id
1 'polypeptide(L)' 'MPYEKTIVRTDDGDCNIHVFSPIGPGPCPGVIFYMDAGGVRPAVLDMAGRLADSGIR' A
#
# COMPACT_ATOMS: atom_id res chain seq x y z
N MET A 1 -2.58 12.12 2.17
CA MET A 1 -1.69 11.41 1.23
C MET A 1 -2.48 10.89 0.03
N PRO A 2 -1.91 10.79 -1.18
CA PRO A 2 -2.52 10.05 -2.28
C PRO A 2 -2.71 8.57 -1.93
N TYR A 3 -3.91 8.06 -2.18
CA TYR A 3 -4.28 6.66 -1.99
C TYR A 3 -5.01 6.17 -3.24
N GLU A 4 -4.51 5.09 -3.83
CA GLU A 4 -5.11 4.48 -5.02
C GLU A 4 -5.27 2.96 -4.84
N LYS A 5 -6.26 2.41 -5.55
CA LYS A 5 -6.44 0.97 -5.70
C LYS A 5 -6.03 0.60 -7.11
N THR A 6 -5.27 -0.48 -7.25
CA THR A 6 -4.91 -1.01 -8.56
C THR A 6 -4.87 -2.53 -8.52
N ILE A 7 -4.70 -3.13 -9.69
CA ILE A 7 -4.66 -4.57 -9.88
C ILE A 7 -3.32 -4.90 -10.54
N VAL A 8 -2.62 -5.87 -9.95
CA VAL A 8 -1.46 -6.51 -10.56
C VAL A 8 -1.90 -7.88 -11.05
N ARG A 9 -1.77 -8.13 -12.36
CA ARG A 9 -2.01 -9.45 -12.93
C ARG A 9 -0.87 -10.38 -12.56
N THR A 10 -1.21 -11.54 -12.00
CA THR A 10 -0.27 -12.64 -11.72
C THR A 10 -0.75 -13.90 -12.44
N ASP A 11 0.10 -14.93 -12.49
CA ASP A 11 -0.24 -16.21 -13.11
C ASP A 11 -1.41 -16.92 -12.38
N ASP A 12 -1.56 -16.66 -11.08
CA ASP A 12 -2.64 -17.20 -10.24
C ASP A 12 -3.92 -16.35 -10.25
N GLY A 13 -3.92 -15.20 -10.94
CA GLY A 13 -5.06 -14.32 -11.09
C GLY A 13 -4.79 -12.85 -10.76
N ASP A 14 -5.86 -12.09 -10.51
CA ASP A 14 -5.77 -10.66 -10.25
C ASP A 14 -5.45 -10.38 -8.77
N CYS A 15 -4.28 -9.79 -8.53
CA CYS A 15 -3.86 -9.32 -7.21
C CYS A 15 -4.33 -7.87 -7.01
N ASN A 16 -5.36 -7.68 -6.19
CA ASN A 16 -5.84 -6.36 -5.81
C ASN A 16 -4.89 -5.74 -4.78
N ILE A 17 -4.36 -4.54 -5.07
CA ILE A 17 -3.43 -3.85 -4.19
C ILE A 17 -3.89 -2.41 -3.86
N HIS A 18 -3.39 -1.93 -2.72
CA HIS A 18 -3.62 -0.60 -2.18
C HIS A 18 -2.29 0.13 -2.13
N VAL A 19 -2.19 1.30 -2.77
CA VAL A 19 -0.95 2.06 -2.87
C VAL A 19 -1.12 3.39 -2.16
N PHE A 20 -0.19 3.66 -1.24
CA PHE A 20 -0.12 4.89 -0.47
C PHE A 20 1.16 5.61 -0.82
N SER A 21 1.06 6.89 -1.17
CA SER A 21 2.24 7.67 -1.58
C SER A 21 2.57 8.73 -0.54
N PRO A 22 3.83 8.88 -0.09
CA PRO A 22 4.21 9.99 0.76
C PRO A 22 4.03 11.33 0.04
N ILE A 23 3.77 12.40 0.80
CA ILE A 23 3.72 13.76 0.25
C ILE A 23 5.14 14.34 0.28
N GLY A 24 5.74 14.53 -0.89
CA GLY A 24 7.06 15.15 -1.02
C GLY A 24 7.71 14.83 -2.37
N PRO A 25 8.66 15.67 -2.83
CA PRO A 25 9.40 15.40 -4.05
C PRO A 25 10.50 14.35 -3.83
N GLY A 26 10.83 13.60 -4.88
CA GLY A 26 11.98 12.70 -4.92
C GLY A 26 11.67 11.22 -4.68
N PRO A 27 12.67 10.34 -4.85
CA PRO A 27 12.53 8.91 -4.61
C PRO A 27 12.27 8.64 -3.12
N CYS A 28 11.36 7.71 -2.84
CA CYS A 28 11.04 7.24 -1.50
C CYS A 28 11.33 5.73 -1.38
N PRO A 29 11.68 5.24 -0.19
CA PRO A 29 11.79 3.81 0.05
C PRO A 29 10.43 3.13 -0.12
N GLY A 30 10.41 1.99 -0.81
CA GLY A 30 9.20 1.20 -1.05
C GLY A 30 9.04 0.06 -0.03
N VAL A 31 7.82 -0.17 0.45
CA VAL A 31 7.44 -1.27 1.35
C VAL A 31 6.23 -2.01 0.79
N ILE A 32 6.34 -3.33 0.68
CA ILE A 32 5.19 -4.20 0.43
C ILE A 32 4.63 -4.64 1.78
N PHE A 33 3.48 -4.10 2.14
CA PHE A 33 2.84 -4.41 3.42
C PHE A 33 1.76 -5.47 3.23
N TYR A 34 2.06 -6.70 3.67
CA TYR A 34 1.08 -7.77 3.77
C TYR A 34 0.42 -7.76 5.13
N MET A 35 -0.80 -8.24 5.13
CA MET A 35 -1.49 -8.59 6.35
C MET A 35 -1.44 -10.08 6.62
N ASP A 36 -1.74 -10.42 7.86
CA ASP A 36 -1.99 -11.79 8.26
C ASP A 36 -3.32 -12.32 7.69
N ALA A 37 -3.67 -13.57 8.03
CA ALA A 37 -4.85 -14.27 7.57
C ALA A 37 -6.14 -13.43 7.66
N GLY A 38 -6.99 -13.56 6.63
CA GLY A 38 -8.33 -12.99 6.61
C GLY A 38 -8.57 -11.82 5.66
N GLY A 39 -7.55 -11.28 4.97
CA GLY A 39 -7.70 -10.28 3.90
C GLY A 39 -8.08 -8.87 4.37
N VAL A 40 -7.95 -7.85 3.51
CA VAL A 40 -7.79 -6.41 3.87
C VAL A 40 -8.81 -5.88 4.88
N ARG A 41 -8.31 -5.24 5.94
CA ARG A 41 -9.08 -4.63 7.04
C ARG A 41 -8.80 -3.12 7.09
N PRO A 42 -9.75 -2.29 7.58
CA PRO A 42 -9.52 -0.85 7.74
C PRO A 42 -8.22 -0.52 8.51
N ALA A 43 -7.94 -1.24 9.59
CA ALA A 43 -6.72 -1.03 10.38
C ALA A 43 -5.41 -1.23 9.59
N VAL A 44 -5.40 -2.15 8.62
CA VAL A 44 -4.22 -2.37 7.76
C VAL A 44 -4.00 -1.19 6.82
N LEU A 45 -5.09 -0.59 6.31
CA LEU A 45 -5.02 0.62 5.51
C LEU A 45 -4.55 1.81 6.34
N ASP A 46 -5.01 1.94 7.59
CA ASP A 46 -4.57 2.99 8.50
C ASP A 46 -3.06 2.87 8.82
N MET A 47 -2.57 1.65 9.01
CA MET A 47 -1.14 1.39 9.22
C MET A 47 -0.31 1.72 7.98
N ALA A 48 -0.75 1.31 6.79
CA ALA A 48 -0.09 1.66 5.53
C ALA A 48 -0.05 3.18 5.33
N GLY A 49 -1.12 3.87 5.72
CA GLY A 49 -1.16 5.32 5.68
C GLY A 49 -0.14 6.00 6.59
N ARG A 50 0.05 5.48 7.80
CA ARG A 50 1.09 5.97 8.72
C ARG A 50 2.49 5.79 8.15
N LEU A 51 2.76 4.73 7.40
CA LEU A 51 4.03 4.54 6.70
C LEU A 51 4.23 5.63 5.64
N ALA A 52 3.22 5.92 4.83
CA ALA A 52 3.26 7.01 3.86
C ALA A 52 3.39 8.39 4.48
N ASP A 53 2.72 8.67 5.59
CA ASP A 53 2.91 9.92 6.33
C ASP A 53 4.34 10.04 6.89
N SER A 54 5.04 8.92 7.11
CA SER A 54 6.46 8.89 7.51
C SER A 54 7.47 8.98 6.36
N GLY A 55 7.01 9.05 5.10
CA GLY A 55 7.87 9.17 3.92
C GLY A 55 8.11 7.85 3.15
N ILE A 56 7.38 6.78 3.47
CA ILE A 56 7.54 5.44 2.88
C ILE A 56 6.42 5.18 1.88
N ARG A 57 6.72 4.66 0.69
CA ARG A 57 5.70 4.27 -0.30
C ARG A 57 5.33 2.80 -0.20
#